data_AF-A0A1M6STR1-F1
#
_entry.id   AF-A0A1M6STR1-F1
#
_cell.length_a   1.000
_cell.length_b   1.000
_cell.length_c   1.000
_cell.angle_alpha   90.00
_cell.angle_beta   90.00
_cell.angle_gamma   90.00
#
_symmetry.space_group_name_H-M   'P 1'
#
loop_
_entity.id
_entity.type
_entity.pdbx_description
1 polymer ?
#
loop_
_entity_poly.entity_id
_entity_poly.type
_entity_poly.pdbx_seq_one_letter_code
_entity_poly.pdbx_strand_id
1 'polypeptide(L)'
;MKNTKKVLSVALAGALAFGSMGAAFAAAPQMNEDTDKKVVEAVERLYSFGVVNGFEDGKYHEEYKVTREQFAKLLVEALGLGSAAQAANGST
;
A
#
# COMPACT_ATOMS: atom_id res chain seq x y z
N MET A 1 39.33 18.08 6.26
CA MET A 1 38.09 18.62 5.64
C MET A 1 37.77 18.08 4.23
N LYS A 2 38.67 17.36 3.54
CA LYS A 2 38.43 16.89 2.15
C LYS A 2 37.40 15.75 2.04
N ASN A 3 37.22 14.95 3.11
CA ASN A 3 36.34 13.77 3.08
C ASN A 3 34.98 14.03 3.74
N THR A 4 34.89 14.97 4.68
CA THR A 4 33.64 15.35 5.35
C THR A 4 32.62 15.97 4.39
N LYS A 5 33.07 16.70 3.35
CA LYS A 5 32.18 17.22 2.29
C LYS A 5 31.59 16.11 1.41
N LYS A 6 32.34 15.02 1.19
CA LYS A 6 31.86 13.84 0.42
C LYS A 6 30.86 13.00 1.23
N VAL A 7 31.14 12.76 2.51
CA VAL A 7 30.23 12.03 3.41
C VAL A 7 28.92 12.80 3.61
N LEU A 8 28.98 14.13 3.77
CA LEU A 8 27.79 14.97 3.88
C LEU A 8 26.96 14.99 2.59
N SER A 9 27.62 14.99 1.42
CA SER A 9 26.96 14.91 0.10
C SER A 9 26.24 13.58 -0.13
N VAL A 10 26.84 12.45 0.30
CA VAL A 10 26.21 11.12 0.16
C VAL A 10 25.02 10.97 1.11
N ALA A 11 25.12 11.49 2.34
CA ALA A 11 24.01 11.49 3.29
C ALA A 11 22.81 12.33 2.80
N LEU A 12 23.07 13.51 2.21
CA LEU A 12 22.02 14.38 1.69
C LEU A 12 21.34 13.78 0.44
N ALA A 13 22.11 13.15 -0.45
CA ALA A 13 21.57 12.43 -1.60
C ALA A 13 20.72 11.22 -1.17
N GLY A 14 21.16 10.49 -0.13
CA GLY A 14 20.38 9.41 0.48
C GLY A 14 19.05 9.92 1.06
N ALA A 15 19.06 11.05 1.78
CA ALA A 15 17.84 11.62 2.36
C ALA A 15 16.82 12.07 1.29
N LEU A 16 17.29 12.61 0.15
CA LEU A 16 16.41 12.98 -0.96
C LEU A 16 15.85 11.76 -1.71
N ALA A 17 16.62 10.68 -1.84
CA ALA A 17 16.15 9.43 -2.44
C ALA A 17 15.15 8.66 -1.55
N PHE A 18 15.18 8.87 -0.24
CA PHE A 18 14.20 8.29 0.70
C PHE A 18 12.94 9.15 0.90
N GLY A 19 12.98 10.44 0.54
CA GLY A 19 11.85 11.36 0.73
C GLY A 19 10.65 11.11 -0.20
N SER A 20 10.84 10.43 -1.33
CA SER A 20 9.78 10.24 -2.34
C SER A 20 8.89 9.01 -2.13
N MET A 21 9.14 8.18 -1.11
CA MET A 21 8.34 6.95 -0.87
C MET A 21 7.14 7.16 0.07
N GLY A 22 6.99 8.36 0.66
CA GLY A 22 6.00 8.60 1.72
C GLY A 22 4.56 8.89 1.24
N ALA A 23 4.36 9.26 -0.02
CA ALA A 23 3.05 9.74 -0.49
C ALA A 23 2.15 8.68 -1.14
N ALA A 24 2.68 7.50 -1.48
CA ALA A 24 1.92 6.48 -2.20
C ALA A 24 0.95 5.67 -1.30
N PHE A 25 1.11 5.74 0.03
CA PHE A 25 0.37 4.91 0.99
C PHE A 25 -0.61 5.70 1.89
N ALA A 26 -0.80 7.00 1.64
CA ALA A 26 -1.62 7.85 2.50
C ALA A 26 -2.99 8.21 1.90
N ALA A 27 -3.19 8.04 0.58
CA ALA A 27 -4.43 8.40 -0.09
C ALA A 27 -5.27 7.13 -0.37
N ALA A 28 -6.51 7.12 0.10
CA ALA A 28 -7.48 6.09 -0.24
C ALA A 28 -7.61 5.93 -1.78
N PRO A 29 -7.88 4.72 -2.27
CA PRO A 29 -7.99 4.47 -3.70
C PRO A 29 -9.07 5.33 -4.33
N GLN A 30 -8.81 5.80 -5.54
CA GLN A 30 -9.76 6.59 -6.33
C GLN A 30 -10.96 5.72 -6.70
N MET A 31 -12.15 6.28 -6.50
CA MET A 31 -13.45 5.66 -6.80
C MET A 31 -14.08 6.34 -8.02
N ASN A 32 -15.02 5.66 -8.68
CA ASN A 32 -15.80 6.28 -9.75
C ASN A 32 -16.75 7.33 -9.14
N GLU A 33 -17.09 8.37 -9.92
CA GLU A 33 -17.97 9.45 -9.45
C GLU A 33 -19.37 8.95 -9.07
N ASP A 34 -19.83 7.91 -9.77
CA ASP A 34 -21.16 7.31 -9.62
C ASP A 34 -21.23 6.19 -8.55
N THR A 35 -20.11 5.88 -7.88
CA THR A 35 -20.07 4.79 -6.90
C THR A 35 -21.00 5.09 -5.72
N ASP A 36 -21.79 4.09 -5.29
CA ASP A 36 -22.69 4.22 -4.15
C ASP A 36 -21.93 4.66 -2.88
N LYS A 37 -22.45 5.67 -2.19
CA LYS A 37 -21.83 6.25 -0.99
C LYS A 37 -21.48 5.19 0.07
N LYS A 38 -22.30 4.15 0.24
CA LYS A 38 -22.04 3.09 1.21
C LYS A 38 -20.82 2.25 0.82
N VAL A 39 -20.60 2.06 -0.48
CA VAL A 39 -19.42 1.38 -1.00
C VAL A 39 -18.18 2.23 -0.72
N VAL A 40 -18.24 3.53 -1.02
CA VAL A 40 -17.15 4.47 -0.71
C VAL A 40 -16.78 4.41 0.77
N GLU A 41 -17.76 4.58 1.68
CA GLU A 41 -17.52 4.56 3.13
C GLU A 41 -16.96 3.22 3.63
N ALA A 42 -17.37 2.10 3.02
CA ALA A 42 -16.84 0.78 3.37
C ALA A 42 -15.38 0.61 2.92
N VAL A 43 -15.08 1.03 1.69
CA VAL A 43 -13.72 0.95 1.12
C VAL A 43 -12.77 1.85 1.88
N GLU A 44 -13.16 3.09 2.19
CA GLU A 44 -12.33 4.01 2.98
C GLU A 44 -12.00 3.45 4.36
N ARG A 45 -12.98 2.82 5.03
CA ARG A 45 -12.72 2.15 6.32
C ARG A 45 -11.77 0.98 6.17
N LEU A 46 -11.97 0.11 5.18
CA LEU A 46 -11.09 -1.04 4.94
C LEU A 46 -9.67 -0.61 4.53
N TYR A 47 -9.55 0.48 3.80
CA TYR A 47 -8.27 1.12 3.48
C TYR A 47 -7.56 1.61 4.73
N SER A 48 -8.28 2.28 5.64
CA SER A 48 -7.70 2.75 6.91
C SER A 48 -7.17 1.61 7.80
N PHE A 49 -7.72 0.40 7.65
CA PHE A 49 -7.26 -0.82 8.32
C PHE A 49 -6.19 -1.59 7.54
N GLY A 50 -5.78 -1.10 6.35
CA GLY A 50 -4.80 -1.76 5.49
C GLY A 50 -5.32 -3.04 4.79
N VAL A 51 -6.62 -3.31 4.85
CA VAL A 51 -7.23 -4.52 4.29
C VAL A 51 -7.41 -4.40 2.77
N VAL A 52 -7.80 -3.23 2.28
CA VAL A 52 -8.04 -2.95 0.86
C VAL A 52 -7.15 -1.79 0.42
N ASN A 53 -6.41 -1.95 -0.68
CA ASN A 53 -5.49 -0.91 -1.17
C ASN A 53 -5.78 -0.44 -2.60
N GLY A 54 -6.77 -1.02 -3.28
CA GLY A 54 -6.98 -0.82 -4.71
C GLY A 54 -5.92 -1.51 -5.57
N PHE A 55 -5.81 -1.06 -6.81
CA PHE A 55 -4.89 -1.57 -7.82
C PHE A 55 -3.69 -0.64 -8.03
N GLU A 56 -2.72 -1.07 -8.84
CA GLU A 56 -1.48 -0.31 -9.09
C GLU A 56 -1.70 1.05 -9.77
N ASP A 57 -2.84 1.23 -10.42
CA ASP A 57 -3.26 2.50 -11.02
C ASP A 57 -3.87 3.49 -10.01
N GLY A 58 -3.97 3.06 -8.74
CA GLY A 58 -4.51 3.86 -7.64
C GLY A 58 -6.03 3.83 -7.54
N LYS A 59 -6.73 2.95 -8.27
CA LYS A 59 -8.21 2.86 -8.27
C LYS A 59 -8.72 1.61 -7.55
N TYR A 60 -9.98 1.62 -7.14
CA TYR A 60 -10.63 0.46 -6.50
C TYR A 60 -11.24 -0.55 -7.48
N HIS A 61 -11.66 -0.13 -8.69
CA HIS A 61 -12.30 -0.97 -9.71
C HIS A 61 -13.47 -1.82 -9.19
N GLU A 62 -14.57 -1.18 -8.81
CA GLU A 62 -15.76 -1.83 -8.25
C GLU A 62 -16.40 -2.88 -9.19
N GLU A 63 -16.18 -2.73 -10.49
CA GLU A 63 -16.70 -3.60 -11.54
C GLU A 63 -15.94 -4.93 -11.66
N TYR A 64 -14.74 -5.02 -11.06
CA TYR A 64 -13.93 -6.22 -11.13
C TYR A 64 -14.37 -7.26 -10.11
N LYS A 65 -14.39 -8.52 -10.56
CA LYS A 65 -14.59 -9.67 -9.67
C LYS A 65 -13.32 -9.95 -8.90
N VAL A 66 -13.44 -10.13 -7.60
CA VAL A 66 -12.35 -10.55 -6.74
C VAL A 66 -11.90 -11.96 -7.11
N THR A 67 -10.62 -12.14 -7.42
CA THR A 67 -10.03 -13.46 -7.69
C THR A 67 -9.84 -14.23 -6.40
N ARG A 68 -9.63 -15.56 -6.49
CA ARG A 68 -9.37 -16.41 -5.32
C ARG A 68 -8.12 -15.97 -4.53
N GLU A 69 -7.08 -15.55 -5.25
CA GLU A 69 -5.82 -15.06 -4.68
C GLU A 69 -6.01 -13.73 -3.95
N GLN A 70 -6.73 -12.78 -4.57
CA GLN A 70 -7.08 -11.51 -3.95
C GLN A 70 -7.94 -11.72 -2.70
N PHE A 71 -8.92 -12.62 -2.76
CA PHE A 71 -9.76 -12.94 -1.62
C PHE A 71 -8.95 -13.55 -0.46
N ALA A 72 -8.02 -14.47 -0.75
CA ALA A 72 -7.12 -15.01 0.26
C ALA A 72 -6.28 -13.90 0.92
N LYS A 73 -5.76 -12.95 0.12
CA LYS A 73 -5.04 -11.77 0.66
C LYS A 73 -5.93 -10.94 1.58
N LEU A 74 -7.16 -10.62 1.16
CA LEU A 74 -8.12 -9.86 2.00
C LEU A 74 -8.34 -10.54 3.35
N LEU A 75 -8.47 -11.87 3.38
CA LEU A 75 -8.63 -12.63 4.64
C LEU A 75 -7.38 -12.54 5.53
N VAL A 76 -6.19 -12.68 4.95
CA VAL A 76 -4.93 -12.58 5.71
C VAL A 76 -4.79 -11.21 6.35
N GLU A 77 -5.06 -10.14 5.60
CA GLU A 77 -4.98 -8.77 6.13
C GLU A 77 -6.08 -8.50 7.17
N ALA A 78 -7.34 -8.90 6.89
CA ALA A 78 -8.46 -8.71 7.81
C ALA A 78 -8.28 -9.45 9.15
N LEU A 79 -7.61 -10.59 9.14
CA LEU A 79 -7.30 -11.37 10.34
C LEU A 79 -5.98 -10.96 11.02
N GLY A 80 -5.25 -10.00 10.44
CA GLY A 80 -3.95 -9.56 10.97
C GLY A 80 -2.85 -10.62 10.89
N LEU A 81 -2.97 -11.57 9.94
CA LEU A 81 -2.05 -12.70 9.78
C LEU A 81 -0.89 -12.41 8.82
N GLY A 82 -0.70 -11.15 8.40
CA GLY A 82 0.31 -10.76 7.43
C GLY A 82 1.74 -11.17 7.82
N SER A 83 2.10 -11.07 9.11
CA SER A 83 3.40 -11.51 9.61
C SER A 83 3.60 -13.02 9.51
N ALA A 84 2.57 -13.80 9.85
CA ALA A 84 2.59 -15.26 9.71
C ALA A 84 2.66 -15.69 8.24
N ALA A 85 1.93 -15.02 7.36
CA ALA A 85 1.98 -15.26 5.92
C ALA A 85 3.37 -14.94 5.34
N GLN A 86 3.99 -13.84 5.75
CA GLN A 86 5.36 -13.49 5.35
C GLN A 86 6.38 -14.51 5.84
N ALA A 87 6.25 -15.01 7.08
CA ALA A 87 7.11 -16.05 7.61
C ALA A 87 6.95 -17.41 6.87
N ALA A 88 5.74 -17.68 6.36
CA ALA A 88 5.45 -18.89 5.58
C ALA A 88 5.99 -18.85 4.14
N ASN A 89 6.29 -17.66 3.59
CA ASN A 89 6.94 -17.48 2.28
C ASN A 89 8.43 -17.89 2.30
N GLY A 90 8.80 -18.94 3.05
CA GLY A 90 10.19 -19.38 3.22
C GLY A 90 10.93 -19.53 1.89
N SER A 91 12.27 -19.44 1.96
CA SER A 91 13.19 -19.53 0.81
C SER A 91 13.00 -20.83 0.02
N THR A 92 12.06 -20.83 -0.92
CA THR A 92 11.97 -21.80 -2.02
C THR A 92 12.78 -21.30 -3.20
#